data_AF-A0A353XTT1-F1
#
_entry.id   AF-A0A353XTT1-F1
#
_cell.length_a   1.000
_cell.length_b   1.000
_cell.length_c   1.000
_cell.angle_alpha   90.00
_cell.angle_beta   90.00
_cell.angle_gamma   90.00
#
_symmetry.space_group_name_H-M   'P 1'
#
loop_
_entity.id
_entity.type
_entity.pdbx_description
1 polymer ?
#
loop_
_entity_poly.entity_id
_entity_poly.type
_entity_poly.pdbx_seq_one_letter_code
_entity_poly.pdbx_strand_id
1 'polypeptide(L)'
;WMRLSDILMAFEANEQAMEAQARAYRLSPDDEAVAVRYAQTKFFTSGGMLDDSSRKALQNVLEKDPQHQGAQMLMAMGEARSGNYQQAQAWVTRLRENIVARDGDHSEALNSLDELSRNIQQQQQASLASAKNGAASAQTVAVTVTLNPSLAPLIKPTDILFVTIQESTGGAPLAVKRMSAAELVNAAKGFNIELNDQDAMMPTHTLSKAMQEGKQLVLKARISKSGQAMQEAGDLAANDLPLTYENNKKGTIKVATEINKQLP
;
A
#
# COMPACT_ATOMS: atom_id res chain seq x y z
N TRP A 1 -6.59 24.95 -22.93
CA TRP A 1 -6.18 24.13 -21.77
C TRP A 1 -5.38 22.90 -22.18
N MET A 2 -5.85 22.03 -23.09
CA MET A 2 -5.05 20.88 -23.57
C MET A 2 -3.70 21.28 -24.18
N ARG A 3 -3.67 22.26 -25.08
CA ARG A 3 -2.41 22.80 -25.63
C ARG A 3 -1.46 23.37 -24.58
N LEU A 4 -2.01 23.93 -23.49
CA LEU A 4 -1.20 24.42 -22.37
C LEU A 4 -0.60 23.23 -21.62
N SER A 5 -1.38 22.17 -21.39
CA SER A 5 -0.86 20.91 -20.84
C SER A 5 0.25 20.33 -21.71
N ASP A 6 0.13 20.33 -23.03
CA ASP A 6 1.17 19.83 -23.94
C ASP A 6 2.50 20.56 -23.76
N ILE A 7 2.44 21.89 -23.69
CA ILE A 7 3.62 22.75 -23.46
C ILE A 7 4.23 22.45 -22.08
N LEU A 8 3.40 22.33 -21.05
CA LEU A 8 3.86 22.06 -19.68
C LEU A 8 4.49 20.67 -19.55
N MET A 9 3.94 19.66 -20.21
CA MET A 9 4.54 18.32 -20.29
C MET A 9 5.92 18.37 -20.97
N ALA A 10 6.08 19.17 -22.02
CA ALA A 10 7.38 19.34 -22.69
C ALA A 10 8.44 20.02 -21.81
N PHE A 11 8.01 20.80 -20.81
CA PHE A 11 8.87 21.40 -19.78
C PHE A 11 8.99 20.54 -18.51
N GLU A 12 8.51 19.29 -18.54
CA GLU A 12 8.48 18.38 -17.38
C GLU A 12 7.70 18.94 -16.17
N ALA A 13 6.85 19.95 -16.39
CA ALA A 13 6.00 20.59 -15.40
C ALA A 13 4.72 19.76 -15.18
N ASN A 14 4.88 18.55 -14.65
CA ASN A 14 3.83 17.54 -14.55
C ASN A 14 2.62 17.99 -13.73
N GLU A 15 2.83 18.69 -12.61
CA GLU A 15 1.74 19.16 -11.73
C GLU A 15 0.88 20.23 -12.44
N GLN A 16 1.51 21.19 -13.09
CA GLN A 16 0.82 22.26 -13.81
C GLN A 16 0.13 21.71 -15.07
N ALA A 17 0.75 20.74 -15.75
CA ALA A 17 0.12 20.04 -16.87
C ALA A 17 -1.16 19.33 -16.43
N MET A 18 -1.12 18.64 -15.28
CA MET A 18 -2.27 17.99 -14.67
C MET A 18 -3.39 18.98 -14.32
N GLU A 19 -3.05 20.15 -13.76
CA GLU A 19 -4.06 21.17 -13.48
C GLU A 19 -4.71 21.70 -14.77
N ALA A 20 -3.92 21.93 -15.82
CA ALA A 20 -4.42 22.37 -17.12
C ALA A 20 -5.35 21.31 -17.75
N GLN A 21 -5.04 20.02 -17.62
CA GLN A 21 -5.92 18.93 -18.07
C GLN A 21 -7.19 18.84 -17.22
N ALA A 22 -7.10 18.97 -15.91
CA ALA A 22 -8.26 18.97 -15.03
C ALA A 22 -9.24 20.11 -15.37
N ARG A 23 -8.71 21.29 -15.71
CA ARG A 23 -9.51 22.42 -16.20
C ARG A 23 -10.12 22.14 -17.57
N ALA A 24 -9.38 21.53 -18.48
CA ALA A 24 -9.91 21.12 -19.79
C ALA A 24 -11.08 20.14 -19.63
N TYR A 25 -10.91 19.10 -18.80
CA TYR A 25 -11.92 18.09 -18.55
C TYR A 25 -13.17 18.67 -17.88
N ARG A 26 -13.01 19.63 -16.96
CA ARG A 26 -14.16 20.32 -16.34
C ARG A 26 -15.00 21.12 -17.35
N LEU A 27 -14.37 21.68 -18.37
CA LEU A 27 -15.04 22.48 -19.41
C LEU A 27 -15.68 21.61 -20.49
N SER A 28 -15.07 20.46 -20.79
CA SER A 28 -15.54 19.53 -21.81
C SER A 28 -15.48 18.08 -21.29
N PRO A 29 -16.36 17.69 -20.34
CA PRO A 29 -16.33 16.36 -19.75
C PRO A 29 -16.77 15.26 -20.74
N ASP A 30 -17.49 15.66 -21.78
CA ASP A 30 -17.98 14.78 -22.83
C ASP A 30 -17.00 14.54 -23.97
N ASP A 31 -15.91 15.32 -24.03
CA ASP A 31 -14.86 15.17 -25.04
C ASP A 31 -13.97 13.98 -24.66
N GLU A 32 -14.07 12.92 -25.46
CA GLU A 32 -13.37 11.67 -25.27
C GLU A 32 -11.85 11.83 -25.19
N ALA A 33 -11.27 12.62 -26.09
CA ALA A 33 -9.82 12.82 -26.15
C ALA A 33 -9.33 13.56 -24.90
N VAL A 34 -10.11 14.51 -24.38
CA VAL A 34 -9.81 15.22 -23.12
C VAL A 34 -9.93 14.27 -21.93
N ALA A 35 -11.00 13.47 -21.86
CA ALA A 35 -11.26 12.54 -20.77
C ALA A 35 -10.18 11.45 -20.67
N VAL A 36 -9.84 10.79 -21.78
CA VAL A 36 -8.82 9.74 -21.83
C VAL A 36 -7.45 10.31 -21.47
N ARG A 37 -7.08 11.48 -22.00
CA ARG A 37 -5.77 12.08 -21.73
C ARG A 37 -5.63 12.50 -20.29
N TYR A 38 -6.66 13.11 -19.70
CA TYR A 38 -6.70 13.44 -18.28
C TYR A 38 -6.51 12.18 -17.42
N ALA A 39 -7.29 11.12 -17.70
CA ALA A 39 -7.19 9.85 -16.98
C ALA A 39 -5.80 9.20 -17.13
N GLN A 40 -5.22 9.24 -18.33
CA GLN A 40 -3.90 8.70 -18.62
C GLN A 40 -2.80 9.40 -17.83
N THR A 41 -2.74 10.74 -17.89
CA THR A 41 -1.72 11.49 -17.16
C THR A 41 -1.91 11.33 -15.65
N LYS A 42 -3.14 11.32 -15.14
CA LYS A 42 -3.41 11.06 -13.72
C LYS A 42 -2.96 9.67 -13.28
N PHE A 43 -3.23 8.65 -14.12
CA PHE A 43 -2.84 7.28 -13.86
C PHE A 43 -1.31 7.13 -13.72
N PHE A 44 -0.53 7.67 -14.66
CA PHE A 44 0.92 7.56 -14.62
C PHE A 44 1.57 8.42 -13.52
N THR A 45 1.03 9.60 -13.24
CA THR A 45 1.50 10.46 -12.14
C THR A 45 1.17 9.88 -10.75
N SER A 46 0.11 9.07 -10.64
CA SER A 46 -0.29 8.38 -9.41
C SER A 46 0.35 7.00 -9.24
N GLY A 47 1.45 6.71 -9.94
CA GLY A 47 2.16 5.43 -9.83
C GLY A 47 1.37 4.22 -10.37
N GLY A 48 0.50 4.44 -11.35
CA GLY A 48 -0.32 3.40 -11.97
C GLY A 48 -1.60 3.05 -11.19
N MET A 49 -2.02 3.89 -10.25
CA MET A 49 -3.30 3.74 -9.56
C MET A 49 -4.42 4.45 -10.34
N LEU A 50 -5.51 3.73 -10.60
CA LEU A 50 -6.70 4.28 -11.22
C LEU A 50 -7.72 4.68 -10.14
N ASP A 51 -7.76 5.97 -9.82
CA ASP A 51 -8.76 6.49 -8.88
C ASP A 51 -10.18 6.56 -9.46
N ASP A 52 -11.16 6.80 -8.59
CA ASP A 52 -12.58 6.82 -8.95
C ASP A 52 -12.94 7.86 -10.02
N SER A 53 -12.26 9.01 -10.02
CA SER A 53 -12.54 10.08 -10.99
C SER A 53 -12.05 9.73 -12.39
N SER A 54 -10.85 9.16 -12.50
CA SER A 54 -10.29 8.66 -13.76
C SER A 54 -11.09 7.46 -14.25
N ARG A 55 -11.45 6.54 -13.36
CA ARG A 55 -12.29 5.38 -13.68
C ARG A 55 -13.63 5.81 -14.25
N LYS A 56 -14.31 6.77 -13.63
CA LYS A 56 -15.59 7.31 -14.12
C LYS A 56 -15.44 8.00 -15.48
N ALA A 57 -14.37 8.77 -15.67
CA ALA A 57 -14.07 9.40 -16.97
C ALA A 57 -13.90 8.35 -18.08
N LEU A 58 -13.15 7.29 -17.81
CA LEU A 58 -12.95 6.18 -18.76
C LEU A 58 -14.23 5.38 -19.00
N GLN A 59 -15.06 5.16 -17.98
CA GLN A 59 -16.36 4.51 -18.14
C GLN A 59 -17.29 5.32 -19.06
N ASN A 60 -17.39 6.64 -18.86
CA ASN A 60 -18.18 7.51 -19.74
C ASN A 60 -17.68 7.46 -21.20
N VAL A 61 -16.37 7.35 -21.40
CA VAL A 61 -15.79 7.15 -22.75
C VAL A 61 -16.24 5.81 -23.31
N LEU A 62 -16.11 4.73 -22.54
CA LEU A 62 -16.46 3.37 -22.97
C LEU A 62 -17.97 3.15 -23.17
N GLU A 63 -18.82 3.97 -22.56
CA GLU A 63 -20.26 4.00 -22.83
C GLU A 63 -20.57 4.54 -24.23
N LYS A 64 -19.75 5.48 -24.74
CA LYS A 64 -19.91 6.09 -26.06
C LYS A 64 -19.15 5.32 -27.14
N ASP A 65 -17.90 4.95 -26.86
CA ASP A 65 -17.06 4.11 -27.69
C ASP A 65 -16.57 2.89 -26.89
N PRO A 66 -17.31 1.76 -26.96
CA PRO A 66 -16.93 0.52 -26.30
C PRO A 66 -15.60 -0.07 -26.80
N GLN A 67 -15.12 0.35 -27.99
CA GLN A 67 -13.90 -0.15 -28.61
C GLN A 67 -12.68 0.76 -28.40
N HIS A 68 -12.81 1.82 -27.60
CA HIS A 68 -11.75 2.77 -27.37
C HIS A 68 -10.51 2.11 -26.71
N GLN A 69 -9.48 1.85 -27.52
CA GLN A 69 -8.32 1.04 -27.12
C GLN A 69 -7.60 1.59 -25.88
N GLY A 70 -7.36 2.91 -25.83
CA GLY A 70 -6.67 3.54 -24.70
C GLY A 70 -7.43 3.45 -23.37
N ALA A 71 -8.76 3.51 -23.42
CA ALA A 71 -9.62 3.43 -22.24
C ALA A 71 -9.70 1.98 -21.74
N GLN A 72 -9.84 1.01 -22.65
CA GLN A 72 -9.78 -0.41 -22.31
C GLN A 72 -8.42 -0.79 -21.70
N MET A 73 -7.31 -0.28 -22.24
CA MET A 73 -5.97 -0.53 -21.72
C MET A 73 -5.78 0.07 -20.31
N LEU A 74 -6.19 1.33 -20.09
CA LEU A 74 -6.11 1.96 -18.78
C LEU A 74 -6.99 1.25 -17.74
N MET A 75 -8.18 0.80 -18.12
CA MET A 75 -9.04 -0.03 -17.26
C MET A 75 -8.35 -1.35 -16.92
N ALA A 76 -7.78 -2.06 -17.90
CA ALA A 76 -7.05 -3.31 -17.65
C ALA A 76 -5.92 -3.14 -16.63
N MET A 77 -5.06 -2.13 -16.81
CA MET A 77 -3.94 -1.86 -15.90
C MET A 77 -4.41 -1.40 -14.53
N GLY A 78 -5.42 -0.53 -14.48
CA GLY A 78 -6.00 -0.02 -13.24
C GLY A 78 -6.65 -1.13 -12.40
N GLU A 79 -7.39 -2.04 -13.03
CA GLU A 79 -7.99 -3.18 -12.35
C GLU A 79 -6.93 -4.17 -11.85
N ALA A 80 -5.90 -4.45 -12.65
CA ALA A 80 -4.80 -5.32 -12.24
C ALA A 80 -4.10 -4.76 -10.99
N ARG A 81 -3.82 -3.45 -10.98
CA ARG A 81 -3.20 -2.76 -9.85
C ARG A 81 -4.09 -2.75 -8.61
N SER A 82 -5.41 -2.65 -8.80
CA SER A 82 -6.40 -2.67 -7.72
C SER A 82 -6.68 -4.08 -7.17
N GLY A 83 -6.04 -5.12 -7.71
CA GLY A 83 -6.28 -6.52 -7.32
C GLY A 83 -7.54 -7.14 -7.95
N ASN A 84 -8.23 -6.41 -8.83
CA ASN A 84 -9.42 -6.87 -9.55
C ASN A 84 -9.02 -7.70 -10.78
N TYR A 85 -8.23 -8.76 -10.59
CA TYR A 85 -7.57 -9.50 -11.67
C TYR A 85 -8.55 -10.07 -12.71
N GLN A 86 -9.75 -10.49 -12.30
CA GLN A 86 -10.79 -10.96 -13.22
C GLN A 86 -11.28 -9.86 -14.17
N GLN A 87 -11.51 -8.66 -13.65
CA GLN A 87 -11.92 -7.51 -14.47
C GLN A 87 -10.77 -7.05 -15.37
N ALA A 88 -9.54 -7.06 -14.86
CA ALA A 88 -8.35 -6.77 -15.64
C ALA A 88 -8.23 -7.69 -16.86
N GLN A 89 -8.40 -9.01 -16.67
CA GLN A 89 -8.41 -9.97 -17.77
C GLN A 89 -9.53 -9.71 -18.77
N ALA A 90 -10.74 -9.43 -18.29
CA ALA A 90 -11.87 -9.14 -19.18
C ALA A 90 -11.60 -7.93 -20.09
N TRP A 91 -10.95 -6.88 -19.57
CA TRP A 91 -10.55 -5.73 -20.38
C TRP A 91 -9.45 -6.06 -21.40
N VAL A 92 -8.44 -6.87 -21.01
CA VAL A 92 -7.41 -7.34 -21.95
C VAL A 92 -8.02 -8.17 -23.09
N THR A 93 -8.96 -9.07 -22.78
CA THR A 93 -9.65 -9.89 -23.79
C THR A 93 -10.42 -9.03 -24.79
N ARG A 94 -11.23 -8.06 -24.30
CA ARG A 94 -11.98 -7.14 -25.16
C ARG A 94 -11.06 -6.33 -26.07
N LEU A 95 -9.95 -5.81 -25.52
CA LEU A 95 -8.97 -5.05 -26.29
C LEU A 95 -8.31 -5.91 -27.37
N ARG A 96 -7.98 -7.16 -27.05
CA ARG A 96 -7.41 -8.12 -28.00
C ARG A 96 -8.38 -8.43 -29.13
N GLU A 97 -9.64 -8.70 -28.84
CA GLU A 97 -10.69 -8.96 -29.85
C GLU A 97 -10.83 -7.77 -30.81
N ASN A 98 -10.85 -6.55 -30.27
CA ASN A 98 -10.92 -5.33 -31.07
C ASN A 98 -9.69 -5.12 -31.97
N ILE A 99 -8.49 -5.50 -31.53
CA ILE A 99 -7.27 -5.40 -32.34
C ILE A 99 -7.26 -6.45 -33.45
N VAL A 100 -7.63 -7.71 -33.14
CA VAL A 100 -7.68 -8.80 -34.12
C VAL A 100 -8.70 -8.54 -35.22
N ALA A 101 -9.82 -7.87 -34.90
CA ALA A 101 -10.86 -7.55 -35.87
C ALA A 101 -10.46 -6.46 -36.88
N ARG A 102 -9.31 -5.78 -36.68
CA ARG A 102 -8.82 -4.72 -37.57
C ARG A 102 -7.82 -5.28 -38.58
N ASP A 103 -7.90 -4.76 -39.80
CA ASP A 103 -6.92 -5.08 -40.84
C ASP A 103 -5.52 -4.57 -40.45
N GLY A 104 -4.48 -5.32 -40.84
CA GLY A 104 -3.07 -4.99 -40.61
C GLY A 104 -2.33 -6.00 -39.73
N ASP A 105 -1.00 -5.83 -39.65
CA ASP A 105 -0.16 -6.61 -38.74
C ASP A 105 -0.16 -5.94 -37.36
N HIS A 106 -0.74 -6.64 -36.40
CA HIS A 106 -0.80 -6.23 -34.99
C HIS A 106 -0.05 -7.21 -34.07
N SER A 107 0.84 -8.03 -34.63
CA SER A 107 1.55 -9.09 -33.91
C SER A 107 2.27 -8.58 -32.66
N GLU A 108 2.96 -7.45 -32.73
CA GLU A 108 3.62 -6.83 -31.58
C GLU A 108 2.64 -6.44 -30.47
N ALA A 109 1.54 -5.75 -30.82
CA ALA A 109 0.53 -5.33 -29.86
C ALA A 109 -0.16 -6.54 -29.19
N LEU A 110 -0.44 -7.59 -29.95
CA LEU A 110 -1.00 -8.84 -29.44
C LEU A 110 -0.02 -9.54 -28.49
N ASN A 111 1.27 -9.59 -28.83
CA ASN A 111 2.30 -10.15 -27.95
C ASN A 111 2.38 -9.37 -26.62
N SER A 112 2.36 -8.04 -26.65
CA SER A 112 2.36 -7.22 -25.42
C SER A 112 1.10 -7.46 -24.57
N LEU A 113 -0.06 -7.67 -25.19
CA LEU A 113 -1.29 -8.02 -24.46
C LEU A 113 -1.23 -9.41 -23.85
N ASP A 114 -0.62 -10.37 -24.54
CA ASP A 114 -0.42 -11.72 -24.01
C ASP A 114 0.54 -11.70 -22.82
N GLU A 115 1.61 -10.89 -22.87
CA GLU A 115 2.50 -10.66 -21.72
C GLU A 115 1.77 -10.00 -20.54
N LEU A 116 0.98 -8.96 -20.80
CA LEU A 116 0.16 -8.31 -19.77
C LEU A 116 -0.81 -9.32 -19.13
N SER A 117 -1.49 -10.13 -19.94
CA SER A 117 -2.39 -11.18 -19.44
C SER A 117 -1.66 -12.19 -18.55
N ARG A 118 -0.48 -12.66 -18.95
CA ARG A 118 0.35 -13.56 -18.14
C ARG A 118 0.77 -12.92 -16.81
N ASN A 119 1.19 -11.66 -16.84
CA ASN A 119 1.58 -10.92 -15.62
C ASN A 119 0.39 -10.78 -14.66
N ILE A 120 -0.80 -10.45 -15.17
CA ILE A 120 -2.04 -10.38 -14.37
C ILE A 120 -2.38 -11.75 -13.78
N GLN A 121 -2.26 -12.84 -14.56
CA GLN A 121 -2.49 -14.20 -14.06
C GLN A 121 -1.48 -14.59 -12.98
N GLN A 122 -0.20 -14.24 -13.15
CA GLN A 122 0.82 -14.53 -12.14
C GLN A 122 0.57 -13.75 -10.86
N GLN A 123 0.18 -12.47 -10.95
CA GLN A 123 -0.22 -11.68 -9.78
C GLN A 123 -1.49 -12.24 -9.12
N GLN A 124 -2.46 -12.70 -9.90
CA GLN A 124 -3.64 -13.37 -9.39
C GLN A 124 -3.26 -14.69 -8.69
N GLN A 125 -2.37 -15.50 -9.26
CA GLN A 125 -1.92 -16.73 -8.63
C GLN A 125 -1.09 -16.46 -7.38
N ALA A 126 -0.27 -15.41 -7.36
CA ALA A 126 0.47 -14.99 -6.17
C ALA A 126 -0.49 -14.50 -5.08
N SER A 127 -1.50 -13.69 -5.41
CA SER A 127 -2.51 -13.24 -4.45
C SER A 127 -3.40 -14.40 -3.96
N LEU A 128 -3.76 -15.34 -4.84
CA LEU A 128 -4.48 -16.56 -4.48
C LEU A 128 -3.60 -17.52 -3.69
N ALA A 129 -2.30 -17.61 -3.95
CA ALA A 129 -1.36 -18.37 -3.14
C ALA A 129 -1.21 -17.71 -1.76
N SER A 130 -1.17 -16.37 -1.68
CA SER A 130 -1.25 -15.63 -0.42
C SER A 130 -2.60 -15.80 0.28
N ALA A 131 -3.71 -15.98 -0.45
CA ALA A 131 -5.04 -16.22 0.10
C ALA A 131 -5.31 -17.69 0.46
N LYS A 132 -4.66 -18.64 -0.22
CA LYS A 132 -4.73 -20.09 0.03
C LYS A 132 -3.73 -20.50 1.11
N ASN A 133 -2.59 -19.81 1.18
CA ASN A 133 -1.76 -19.68 2.39
C ASN A 133 -2.41 -18.72 3.41
N GLY A 134 -3.48 -18.03 3.03
CA GLY A 134 -4.35 -17.20 3.86
C GLY A 134 -5.43 -17.99 4.61
N ALA A 135 -5.26 -19.32 4.70
CA ALA A 135 -5.78 -20.15 5.78
C ALA A 135 -4.66 -20.68 6.70
N ALA A 136 -3.41 -20.24 6.53
CA ALA A 136 -2.47 -20.13 7.63
C ALA A 136 -2.67 -18.74 8.22
N SER A 137 -3.61 -18.65 9.17
CA SER A 137 -3.99 -17.46 9.94
C SER A 137 -2.97 -16.33 9.87
N ALA A 138 -3.32 -15.19 9.22
CA ALA A 138 -2.54 -13.97 9.29
C ALA A 138 -2.17 -13.74 10.76
N GLN A 139 -0.88 -13.81 11.07
CA GLN A 139 -0.43 -13.82 12.45
C GLN A 139 -0.59 -12.39 12.97
N THR A 140 -1.49 -12.23 13.92
CA THR A 140 -1.69 -10.96 14.62
C THR A 140 -0.95 -11.02 15.94
N VAL A 141 -0.19 -9.99 16.27
CA VAL A 141 0.41 -9.82 17.59
C VAL A 141 -0.34 -8.70 18.30
N ALA A 142 -1.22 -9.08 19.22
CA ALA A 142 -1.89 -8.17 20.12
C ALA A 142 -0.96 -7.82 21.28
N VAL A 143 -0.51 -6.57 21.32
CA VAL A 143 0.40 -6.01 22.30
C VAL A 143 -0.36 -5.10 23.26
N THR A 144 -0.24 -5.33 24.55
CA THR A 144 -0.62 -4.36 25.59
C THR A 144 0.63 -3.61 26.03
N VAL A 145 0.73 -2.33 25.69
CA VAL A 145 1.83 -1.47 26.12
C VAL A 145 1.43 -0.75 27.41
N THR A 146 2.29 -0.81 28.41
CA THR A 146 2.13 -0.11 29.68
C THR A 146 3.28 0.86 29.90
N LEU A 147 3.09 1.81 30.80
CA LEU A 147 4.07 2.83 31.12
C LEU A 147 4.37 2.78 32.61
N ASN A 148 5.66 2.70 32.96
CA ASN A 148 6.08 2.87 34.33
C ASN A 148 5.72 4.30 34.80
N PRO A 149 4.94 4.46 35.89
CA PRO A 149 4.46 5.77 36.33
C PRO A 149 5.56 6.80 36.61
N SER A 150 6.76 6.36 36.98
CA SER A 150 7.91 7.26 37.22
C SER A 150 8.40 7.98 35.96
N LEU A 151 8.11 7.43 34.77
CA LEU A 151 8.51 8.01 33.49
C LEU A 151 7.43 8.92 32.88
N ALA A 152 6.21 8.89 33.39
CA ALA A 152 5.11 9.72 32.88
C ALA A 152 5.43 11.23 32.85
N PRO A 153 6.11 11.82 33.86
CA PRO A 153 6.49 13.23 33.82
C PRO A 153 7.47 13.60 32.70
N LEU A 154 8.17 12.62 32.13
CA LEU A 154 9.15 12.84 31.06
C LEU A 154 8.50 12.90 29.68
N ILE A 155 7.25 12.47 29.53
CA ILE A 155 6.56 12.37 28.23
C ILE A 155 5.91 13.69 27.86
N LYS A 156 6.18 14.17 26.65
CA LYS A 156 5.53 15.37 26.09
C LYS A 156 4.40 14.98 25.13
N PRO A 157 3.40 15.86 24.91
CA PRO A 157 2.35 15.61 23.92
C PRO A 157 2.85 15.40 22.49
N THR A 158 4.05 15.88 22.17
CA THR A 158 4.71 15.72 20.87
C THR A 158 5.48 14.42 20.73
N ASP A 159 5.68 13.68 21.82
CA ASP A 159 6.45 12.43 21.81
C ASP A 159 5.62 11.33 21.11
N ILE A 160 6.32 10.44 20.41
CA ILE A 160 5.71 9.42 19.55
C ILE A 160 6.05 8.03 20.07
N LEU A 161 5.04 7.19 20.28
CA LEU A 161 5.22 5.77 20.56
C LEU A 161 5.39 4.99 19.24
N PHE A 162 6.52 4.31 19.12
CA PHE A 162 6.80 3.32 18.10
C PHE A 162 6.73 1.92 18.72
N VAL A 163 5.92 1.06 18.12
CA VAL A 163 5.87 -0.37 18.44
C VAL A 163 6.24 -1.13 17.19
N THR A 164 7.32 -1.90 17.26
CA THR A 164 7.90 -2.57 16.10
C THR A 164 8.16 -4.03 16.38
N ILE A 165 7.96 -4.88 15.37
CA ILE A 165 8.42 -6.27 15.39
C ILE A 165 9.49 -6.41 14.32
N GLN A 166 10.63 -6.98 14.69
CA GLN A 166 11.75 -7.22 13.79
C GLN A 166 12.43 -8.54 14.13
N GLU A 167 13.36 -8.99 13.28
CA GLU A 167 14.21 -10.14 13.60
C GLU A 167 15.15 -9.81 14.77
N SER A 168 15.47 -10.81 15.60
CA SER A 168 16.35 -10.65 16.76
C SER A 168 17.79 -10.29 16.37
N THR A 169 18.19 -10.62 15.14
CA THR A 169 19.46 -10.24 14.51
C THR A 169 19.50 -8.77 14.10
N GLY A 170 18.37 -8.06 14.15
CA GLY A 170 18.23 -6.68 13.72
C GLY A 170 17.68 -6.54 12.29
N GLY A 171 17.87 -5.37 11.69
CA GLY A 171 17.39 -5.07 10.34
C GLY A 171 16.06 -4.31 10.30
N ALA A 172 15.47 -4.24 9.11
CA ALA A 172 14.22 -3.52 8.89
C ALA A 172 13.05 -4.22 9.61
N PRO A 173 12.13 -3.44 10.23
CA PRO A 173 11.00 -4.02 10.94
C PRO A 173 10.01 -4.69 9.98
N LEU A 174 9.47 -5.82 10.44
CA LEU A 174 8.43 -6.62 9.79
C LEU A 174 7.04 -6.01 9.96
N ALA A 175 6.82 -5.29 11.07
CA ALA A 175 5.60 -4.57 11.36
C ALA A 175 5.91 -3.35 12.22
N VAL A 176 5.28 -2.19 11.92
CA VAL A 176 5.49 -0.95 12.65
C VAL A 176 4.15 -0.25 12.90
N LYS A 177 3.90 0.13 14.14
CA LYS A 177 2.86 1.11 14.48
C LYS A 177 3.43 2.34 15.14
N ARG A 178 2.88 3.49 14.73
CA ARG A 178 3.22 4.82 15.22
C ARG A 178 2.00 5.44 15.84
N MET A 179 2.13 5.89 17.09
CA MET A 179 1.02 6.43 17.89
C MET A 179 1.47 7.62 18.73
N SER A 180 0.53 8.40 19.25
CA SER A 180 0.86 9.48 20.18
C SER A 180 1.24 8.90 21.55
N ALA A 181 2.36 9.31 22.12
CA ALA A 181 2.74 8.85 23.46
C ALA A 181 1.78 9.36 24.55
N ALA A 182 1.05 10.45 24.29
CA ALA A 182 0.03 10.96 25.20
C ALA A 182 -1.14 9.99 25.39
N GLU A 183 -1.48 9.19 24.37
CA GLU A 183 -2.53 8.18 24.46
C GLU A 183 -2.16 7.09 25.47
N LEU A 184 -0.88 6.72 25.54
CA LEU A 184 -0.37 5.76 26.51
C LEU A 184 -0.44 6.30 27.95
N VAL A 185 -0.08 7.58 28.16
CA VAL A 185 -0.14 8.23 29.48
C VAL A 185 -1.58 8.28 30.02
N ASN A 186 -2.55 8.50 29.14
CA ASN A 186 -3.96 8.59 29.50
C ASN A 186 -4.63 7.21 29.66
N ALA A 187 -3.96 6.12 29.30
CA ALA A 187 -4.53 4.78 29.32
C ALA A 187 -4.38 4.11 30.71
N ALA A 188 -5.46 4.12 31.50
CA ALA A 188 -5.48 3.58 32.87
C ALA A 188 -5.14 2.07 33.00
N LYS A 189 -5.25 1.29 31.91
CA LYS A 189 -5.01 -0.17 31.90
C LYS A 189 -3.97 -0.60 30.85
N GLY A 190 -3.16 0.34 30.38
CA GLY A 190 -2.30 0.13 29.21
C GLY A 190 -3.05 0.29 27.90
N PHE A 191 -2.29 0.42 26.83
CA PHE A 191 -2.77 0.70 25.49
C PHE A 191 -2.64 -0.56 24.62
N ASN A 192 -3.77 -1.01 24.07
CA ASN A 192 -3.84 -2.24 23.27
C ASN A 192 -3.63 -1.93 21.78
N ILE A 193 -2.72 -2.67 21.16
CA ILE A 193 -2.27 -2.46 19.79
C ILE A 193 -2.21 -3.83 19.12
N GLU A 194 -2.70 -3.93 17.89
CA GLU A 194 -2.56 -5.16 17.10
C GLU A 194 -1.59 -4.90 15.95
N LEU A 195 -0.54 -5.71 15.82
CA LEU A 195 0.37 -5.68 14.68
C LEU A 195 0.12 -6.90 13.79
N ASN A 196 -0.02 -6.68 12.48
CA ASN A 196 -0.17 -7.74 11.48
C ASN A 196 0.55 -7.37 10.17
N ASP A 197 0.38 -8.18 9.13
CA ASP A 197 1.06 -7.99 7.83
C ASP A 197 0.70 -6.67 7.12
N GLN A 198 -0.41 -6.01 7.47
CA GLN A 198 -0.77 -4.68 6.95
C GLN A 198 0.08 -3.55 7.54
N ASP A 199 0.77 -3.82 8.66
CA ASP A 199 1.71 -2.88 9.28
C ASP A 199 3.15 -3.05 8.75
N ALA A 200 3.34 -3.92 7.74
CA ALA A 200 4.63 -4.12 7.08
C ALA A 200 4.92 -3.00 6.07
N MET A 201 6.16 -2.47 6.07
CA MET A 201 6.57 -1.44 5.11
C MET A 201 6.82 -2.00 3.69
N MET A 202 7.08 -3.30 3.59
CA MET A 202 7.35 -3.98 2.31
C MET A 202 6.45 -5.21 2.17
N PRO A 203 5.75 -5.40 1.04
CA PRO A 203 4.85 -6.54 0.84
C PRO A 203 5.51 -7.92 0.90
N THR A 204 6.83 -7.98 0.74
CA THR A 204 7.63 -9.22 0.74
C THR A 204 8.33 -9.51 2.07
N HIS A 205 8.27 -8.58 3.03
CA HIS A 205 8.91 -8.64 4.35
C HIS A 205 7.87 -8.47 5.46
N THR A 206 7.10 -9.53 5.69
CA THR A 206 5.93 -9.49 6.58
C THR A 206 6.08 -10.40 7.81
N LEU A 207 5.31 -10.10 8.84
CA LEU A 207 5.29 -10.80 10.11
C LEU A 207 4.96 -12.29 9.94
N SER A 208 3.89 -12.61 9.20
CA SER A 208 3.46 -13.99 8.99
C SER A 208 4.52 -14.80 8.25
N LYS A 209 5.19 -14.22 7.26
CA LYS A 209 6.24 -14.90 6.49
C LYS A 209 7.45 -15.21 7.38
N ALA A 210 7.92 -14.25 8.17
CA ALA A 210 9.04 -14.48 9.08
C ALA A 210 8.71 -15.53 10.15
N MET A 211 7.47 -15.55 10.66
CA MET A 211 7.02 -16.61 11.57
C MET A 211 6.95 -17.99 10.89
N GLN A 212 6.45 -18.06 9.66
CA GLN A 212 6.41 -19.30 8.87
C GLN A 212 7.81 -19.86 8.60
N GLU A 213 8.80 -18.98 8.39
CA GLU A 213 10.21 -19.33 8.20
C GLU A 213 10.93 -19.65 9.52
N GLY A 214 10.25 -19.58 10.67
CA GLY A 214 10.85 -19.88 11.98
C GLY A 214 11.88 -18.86 12.46
N LYS A 215 11.79 -17.60 12.00
CA LYS A 215 12.73 -16.54 12.35
C LYS A 215 12.56 -16.06 13.78
N GLN A 216 13.62 -15.97 14.56
CA GLN A 216 13.53 -15.41 15.91
C GLN A 216 13.11 -13.93 15.87
N LEU A 217 11.95 -13.61 16.44
CA LEU A 217 11.37 -12.26 16.40
C LEU A 217 11.44 -11.58 17.75
N VAL A 218 11.58 -10.26 17.73
CA VAL A 218 11.59 -9.41 18.92
C VAL A 218 10.64 -8.24 18.75
N LEU A 219 9.81 -8.01 19.76
CA LEU A 219 8.99 -6.81 19.91
C LEU A 219 9.81 -5.73 20.62
N LYS A 220 9.81 -4.53 20.04
CA LYS A 220 10.38 -3.34 20.65
C LYS A 220 9.32 -2.26 20.76
N ALA A 221 9.28 -1.59 21.91
CA ALA A 221 8.43 -0.44 22.15
C ALA A 221 9.29 0.73 22.63
N ARG A 222 9.18 1.88 21.96
CA ARG A 222 9.98 3.07 22.25
C ARG A 222 9.14 4.33 22.09
N ILE A 223 9.28 5.25 23.03
CA ILE A 223 8.78 6.63 22.93
C ILE A 223 9.94 7.50 22.44
N SER A 224 9.80 7.99 21.21
CA SER A 224 10.73 8.92 20.59
C SER A 224 10.42 10.36 21.01
N LYS A 225 11.43 11.09 21.49
CA LYS A 225 11.32 12.51 21.83
C LYS A 225 11.45 13.45 20.63
N SER A 226 12.20 13.03 19.61
CA SER A 226 12.36 13.76 18.34
C SER A 226 11.27 13.42 17.32
N GLY A 227 10.47 12.37 17.58
CA GLY A 227 9.46 11.85 16.66
C GLY A 227 10.04 11.05 15.49
N GLN A 228 11.35 10.82 15.47
CA GLN A 228 12.04 10.07 14.42
C GLN A 228 12.02 8.56 14.68
N ALA A 229 12.05 7.78 13.59
CA ALA A 229 12.07 6.32 13.65
C ALA A 229 13.40 5.77 14.20
N MET A 230 14.49 6.52 14.05
CA MET A 230 15.80 6.17 14.63
C MET A 230 15.81 6.40 16.14
N GLN A 231 16.55 5.54 16.85
CA GLN A 231 16.74 5.63 18.29
C GLN A 231 17.70 6.77 18.62
N GLU A 232 17.35 7.57 19.62
CA GLU A 232 18.17 8.67 20.10
C GLU A 232 18.33 8.62 21.63
N ALA A 233 19.36 9.31 22.12
CA ALA A 233 19.60 9.46 23.55
C ALA A 233 18.43 10.19 24.23
N GLY A 234 18.02 9.68 25.40
CA GLY A 234 16.92 10.25 26.16
C GLY A 234 15.52 9.76 25.78
N ASP A 235 15.38 8.93 24.74
CA ASP A 235 14.14 8.21 24.44
C ASP A 235 13.77 7.25 25.57
N LEU A 236 12.49 6.95 25.70
CA LEU A 236 12.01 5.95 26.67
C LEU A 236 11.77 4.64 25.95
N ALA A 237 12.15 3.52 26.52
CA ALA A 237 12.00 2.21 25.89
C ALA A 237 11.53 1.14 26.87
N ALA A 238 10.93 0.10 26.32
CA ALA A 238 10.74 -1.16 27.01
C ALA A 238 11.98 -2.05 26.86
N ASN A 239 12.01 -3.15 27.60
CA ASN A 239 12.91 -4.25 27.27
C ASN A 239 12.46 -4.95 25.99
N ASP A 240 13.44 -5.33 25.17
CA ASP A 240 13.25 -6.16 24.00
C ASP A 240 12.56 -7.46 24.43
N LEU A 241 11.40 -7.75 23.82
CA LEU A 241 10.58 -8.90 24.18
C LEU A 241 10.62 -9.94 23.05
N PRO A 242 11.33 -11.07 23.22
CA PRO A 242 11.27 -12.17 22.26
C PRO A 242 9.85 -12.68 22.10
N LEU A 243 9.40 -12.89 20.86
CA LEU A 243 8.08 -13.43 20.58
C LEU A 243 8.16 -14.96 20.46
N THR A 244 7.37 -15.66 21.27
CA THR A 244 7.18 -17.10 21.14
C THR A 244 5.86 -17.37 20.44
N TYR A 245 5.92 -18.04 19.30
CA TYR A 245 4.76 -18.28 18.43
C TYR A 245 4.71 -19.71 17.87
N GLU A 246 5.58 -20.60 18.35
CA GLU A 246 5.51 -22.02 18.04
C GLU A 246 4.16 -22.59 18.48
N ASN A 247 3.49 -23.32 17.57
CA ASN A 247 2.15 -23.88 17.76
C ASN A 247 0.98 -22.88 17.86
N ASN A 248 1.12 -21.62 17.43
CA ASN A 248 -0.01 -20.69 17.40
C ASN A 248 -1.05 -21.03 16.30
N LYS A 249 -1.91 -22.01 16.59
CA LYS A 249 -3.07 -22.37 15.76
C LYS A 249 -4.21 -21.34 15.83
N LYS A 250 -4.12 -20.34 16.72
CA LYS A 250 -5.19 -19.36 16.99
C LYS A 250 -5.02 -18.05 16.22
N GLY A 251 -3.95 -17.86 15.44
CA GLY A 251 -3.76 -16.67 14.62
C GLY A 251 -3.49 -15.37 15.39
N THR A 252 -3.58 -15.36 16.73
CA THR A 252 -3.30 -14.17 17.55
C THR A 252 -2.38 -14.51 18.71
N ILE A 253 -1.21 -13.85 18.75
CA ILE A 253 -0.25 -13.88 19.85
C ILE A 253 -0.57 -12.70 20.75
N LYS A 254 -0.71 -12.93 22.06
CA LYS A 254 -0.93 -11.86 23.03
C LYS A 254 0.33 -11.65 23.86
N VAL A 255 0.81 -10.42 23.90
CA VAL A 255 2.00 -10.03 24.67
C VAL A 255 1.76 -8.73 25.40
N ALA A 256 2.48 -8.52 26.49
CA ALA A 256 2.48 -7.27 27.24
C ALA A 256 3.92 -6.76 27.37
N THR A 257 4.09 -5.45 27.28
CA THR A 257 5.40 -4.81 27.45
C THR A 257 5.24 -3.51 28.25
N GLU A 258 6.28 -3.14 29.01
CA GLU A 258 6.28 -1.95 29.86
C GLU A 258 7.44 -1.04 29.45
N ILE A 259 7.15 0.22 29.12
CA ILE A 259 8.16 1.27 28.97
C ILE A 259 8.69 1.60 30.36
N ASN A 260 9.94 1.23 30.64
CA ASN A 260 10.50 1.24 31.99
C ASN A 260 11.95 1.74 32.11
N LYS A 261 12.58 2.12 30.99
CA LYS A 261 13.92 2.71 31.00
C LYS A 261 14.01 3.92 30.08
N GLN A 262 14.93 4.81 30.41
CA GLN A 262 15.40 5.86 29.50
C GLN A 262 16.70 5.38 28.85
N LEU A 263 16.82 5.59 27.55
CA LEU A 263 18.00 5.25 26.79
C LEU A 263 19.12 6.28 27.05
N PRO A 264 20.38 5.80 27.17
CA PRO A 264 21.52 6.65 27.47
C PRO A 264 21.84 7.64 26.35
#